data_AF-A0A161K3T9-F1
#
_entry.id   AF-A0A161K3T9-F1
#
_cell.length_a   1.000
_cell.length_b   1.000
_cell.length_c   1.000
_cell.angle_alpha   90.00
_cell.angle_beta   90.00
_cell.angle_gamma   90.00
#
_symmetry.space_group_name_H-M   'P 1'
#
loop_
_entity.id
_entity.type
_entity.pdbx_description
1 polymer ?
#
loop_
_entity_poly.entity_id
_entity_poly.type
_entity_poly.pdbx_seq_one_letter_code
_entity_poly.pdbx_strand_id
1 'polypeptide(L)'
;MISVTRVTVRPWTGIFMLRNLSTPETYFQAAFRVQSPWTVRNPDGQSPHAETIIKQECYVFDFAPNRALRQIADYSCRLNVDETTSPENKVTEFISFLPVLAYDGSSMKRIDAAGILDMAMSGTTATLLARRWESALLVNVDNATLKRLMENKAALDALMSIEGFRSLNQDIETIINKSEAVKKARKEANDREVSEKEKTQLTEDEKKAKGLRKQIQEKLIKFATRVPVFMYLTDYREHTLRDVITQLEPGLFKKVTGLGVKDFELLVSLNLFNSSLMNDAVFKFKRYEDSSLEYTGINKHAGEQYVGGFDTVLRVAEYEQIFENVAEEERYRV
;
A
#
# COMPACT_ATOMS: atom_id res chain seq x y z
N MET A 1 33.95 1.42 -5.66
CA MET A 1 32.60 1.96 -5.41
C MET A 1 31.93 2.15 -6.77
N ILE A 2 31.06 1.23 -7.19
CA ILE A 2 30.48 1.29 -8.54
C ILE A 2 29.21 2.13 -8.49
N SER A 3 29.11 3.10 -9.40
CA SER A 3 27.96 4.01 -9.51
C SER A 3 26.68 3.21 -9.73
N VAL A 4 25.68 3.45 -8.89
CA VAL A 4 24.42 2.69 -8.79
C VAL A 4 23.56 2.87 -10.05
N THR A 5 23.98 3.58 -11.09
CA THR A 5 23.06 4.01 -12.17
C THR A 5 23.37 3.56 -13.60
N ARG A 6 24.53 2.97 -13.96
CA ARG A 6 24.83 2.76 -15.40
C ARG A 6 25.55 1.49 -15.87
N VAL A 7 25.92 0.54 -15.01
CA VAL A 7 26.68 -0.64 -15.46
C VAL A 7 26.04 -1.95 -14.96
N THR A 8 25.74 -2.85 -15.89
CA THR A 8 25.36 -4.24 -15.64
C THR A 8 26.53 -5.15 -16.01
N VAL A 9 27.00 -5.95 -15.07
CA VAL A 9 28.09 -6.91 -15.29
C VAL A 9 27.52 -8.32 -15.16
N ARG A 10 27.24 -8.95 -16.31
CA ARG A 10 26.52 -10.24 -16.37
C ARG A 10 27.17 -11.36 -15.53
N PRO A 11 28.51 -11.50 -15.51
CA PRO A 11 29.15 -12.58 -14.75
C PRO A 11 29.01 -12.49 -13.22
N TRP A 12 28.61 -11.35 -12.65
CA TRP A 12 28.52 -11.23 -11.18
C TRP A 12 27.38 -12.06 -10.62
N THR A 13 27.71 -12.94 -9.66
CA THR A 13 26.76 -13.81 -8.96
C THR A 13 26.33 -13.26 -7.60
N GLY A 14 26.95 -12.17 -7.12
CA GLY A 14 26.67 -11.63 -5.79
C GLY A 14 26.74 -10.11 -5.75
N ILE A 15 25.93 -9.50 -4.88
CA ILE A 15 26.02 -8.08 -4.53
C ILE A 15 25.95 -7.91 -3.01
N PHE A 16 26.78 -7.02 -2.47
CA PHE A 16 26.77 -6.64 -1.06
C PHE A 16 26.15 -5.25 -0.86
N MET A 17 25.06 -5.18 -0.10
CA MET A 17 24.32 -3.96 0.23
C MET A 17 24.92 -3.28 1.47
N LEU A 18 26.05 -2.59 1.26
CA LEU A 18 26.79 -1.92 2.35
C LEU A 18 26.34 -0.48 2.61
N ARG A 19 25.66 0.15 1.65
CA ARG A 19 25.16 1.53 1.79
C ARG A 19 23.69 1.53 2.20
N ASN A 20 23.31 2.56 2.95
CA ASN A 20 21.92 2.79 3.26
C ASN A 20 21.18 3.30 1.99
N LEU A 21 20.42 2.43 1.35
CA LEU A 21 19.52 2.78 0.26
C LEU A 21 18.15 3.06 0.86
N SER A 22 17.69 4.31 0.73
CA SER A 22 16.48 4.80 1.42
C SER A 22 15.19 4.52 0.67
N THR A 23 15.22 4.33 -0.65
CA THR A 23 14.02 4.04 -1.45
C THR A 23 14.01 2.60 -1.98
N PRO A 24 12.83 1.94 -2.01
CA PRO A 24 12.73 0.59 -2.52
C PRO A 24 13.14 0.48 -3.98
N GLU A 25 12.84 1.49 -4.80
CA GLU A 25 13.19 1.51 -6.21
C GLU A 25 14.70 1.45 -6.41
N THR A 26 15.46 2.23 -5.65
CA THR A 26 16.93 2.23 -5.76
C THR A 26 17.52 0.92 -5.24
N TYR A 27 16.93 0.37 -4.17
CA TYR A 27 17.32 -0.92 -3.61
C TYR A 27 17.18 -2.05 -4.63
N PHE A 28 15.98 -2.21 -5.18
CA PHE A 28 15.69 -3.29 -6.12
C PHE A 28 16.32 -3.07 -7.50
N GLN A 29 16.50 -1.84 -7.95
CA GLN A 29 17.30 -1.56 -9.15
C GLN A 29 18.76 -2.03 -8.98
N ALA A 30 19.33 -1.92 -7.78
CA ALA A 30 20.67 -2.43 -7.52
C ALA A 30 20.66 -3.97 -7.37
N ALA A 31 19.71 -4.52 -6.62
CA ALA A 31 19.57 -5.95 -6.38
C ALA A 31 19.34 -6.72 -7.68
N PHE A 32 18.37 -6.33 -8.50
CA PHE A 32 17.99 -7.04 -9.72
C PHE A 32 19.05 -6.99 -10.83
N ARG A 33 20.06 -6.12 -10.74
CA ARG A 33 21.21 -6.20 -11.67
C ARG A 33 21.99 -7.48 -11.51
N VAL A 34 22.09 -8.00 -10.28
CA VAL A 34 22.74 -9.29 -10.03
C VAL A 34 21.90 -10.45 -10.57
N GLN A 35 20.64 -10.24 -10.98
CA GLN A 35 19.84 -11.29 -11.63
C GLN A 35 20.03 -11.33 -13.16
N SER A 36 20.74 -10.36 -13.76
CA SER A 36 20.97 -10.37 -15.20
C SER A 36 21.68 -11.66 -15.63
N PRO A 37 21.15 -12.41 -16.62
CA PRO A 37 21.67 -13.71 -16.98
C PRO A 37 23.05 -13.55 -17.64
N TRP A 38 23.93 -14.49 -17.32
CA TRP A 38 25.18 -14.66 -18.04
C TRP A 38 25.06 -15.87 -18.95
N THR A 39 25.12 -15.63 -20.24
CA THR A 39 24.87 -16.62 -21.27
C THR A 39 26.03 -16.75 -22.23
N VAL A 40 26.18 -17.95 -22.79
CA VAL A 40 27.08 -18.26 -23.89
C VAL A 40 26.23 -18.64 -25.10
N ARG A 41 26.44 -17.95 -26.23
CA ARG A 41 25.81 -18.29 -27.52
C ARG A 41 26.69 -19.28 -28.28
N ASN A 42 26.05 -20.19 -29.00
CA ASN A 42 26.70 -21.23 -29.78
C ASN A 42 27.73 -22.03 -28.97
N PRO A 43 27.32 -22.64 -27.83
CA PRO A 43 28.23 -23.32 -26.91
C PRO A 43 28.95 -24.52 -27.54
N ASP A 44 28.35 -25.15 -28.54
CA ASP A 44 28.85 -26.34 -29.26
C ASP A 44 29.55 -26.01 -30.59
N GLY A 45 29.56 -24.73 -31.00
CA GLY A 45 30.08 -24.27 -32.28
C GLY A 45 29.20 -24.59 -33.50
N GLN A 46 28.15 -25.40 -33.33
CA GLN A 46 27.30 -25.93 -34.41
C GLN A 46 25.88 -25.36 -34.40
N SER A 47 25.44 -24.85 -33.26
CA SER A 47 24.09 -24.36 -33.02
C SER A 47 24.11 -22.84 -32.82
N PRO A 48 24.15 -22.03 -33.91
CA PRO A 48 24.34 -20.57 -33.84
C PRO A 48 23.23 -19.81 -33.09
N HIS A 49 22.07 -20.44 -32.87
CA HIS A 49 20.96 -19.89 -32.09
C HIS A 49 20.83 -20.48 -30.68
N ALA A 50 21.61 -21.52 -30.35
CA ALA A 50 21.60 -22.09 -29.00
C ALA A 50 22.26 -21.13 -28.01
N GLU A 51 21.64 -20.98 -26.84
CA GLU A 51 22.12 -20.16 -25.75
C GLU A 51 22.09 -20.97 -24.46
N THR A 52 23.21 -21.00 -23.74
CA THR A 52 23.31 -21.68 -22.45
C THR A 52 23.49 -20.66 -21.35
N ILE A 53 22.66 -20.73 -20.32
CA ILE A 53 22.78 -19.92 -19.11
C ILE A 53 23.90 -20.53 -18.25
N ILE A 54 24.96 -19.76 -18.01
CA ILE A 54 26.09 -20.17 -17.15
C ILE A 54 25.78 -19.86 -15.69
N LYS A 55 25.12 -18.72 -15.45
CA LYS A 55 24.77 -18.25 -14.12
C LYS A 55 23.39 -18.76 -13.72
N GLN A 56 23.38 -19.81 -12.91
CA GLN A 56 22.15 -20.44 -12.41
C GLN A 56 21.57 -19.71 -11.20
N GLU A 57 22.43 -19.18 -10.33
CA GLU A 57 22.03 -18.54 -9.08
C GLU A 57 22.74 -17.21 -8.87
N CYS A 58 22.11 -16.34 -8.09
CA CYS A 58 22.72 -15.11 -7.63
C CYS A 58 22.23 -14.71 -6.24
N TYR A 59 23.06 -13.96 -5.52
CA TYR A 59 22.85 -13.66 -4.11
C TYR A 59 22.91 -12.16 -3.84
N VAL A 60 21.98 -11.68 -3.02
CA VAL A 60 21.97 -10.32 -2.48
C VAL A 60 22.25 -10.43 -1.00
N PHE A 61 23.42 -9.94 -0.57
CA PHE A 61 23.82 -9.95 0.82
C PHE A 61 23.53 -8.58 1.43
N ASP A 62 22.65 -8.54 2.43
CA ASP A 62 22.34 -7.34 3.19
C ASP A 62 22.66 -7.55 4.66
N PHE A 63 23.39 -6.60 5.26
CA PHE A 63 23.83 -6.65 6.66
C PHE A 63 22.96 -5.79 7.59
N ALA A 64 21.90 -5.16 7.05
CA ALA A 64 20.92 -4.42 7.81
C ALA A 64 19.54 -5.10 7.62
N PRO A 65 19.26 -6.19 8.36
CA PRO A 65 18.06 -7.02 8.13
C PRO A 65 16.77 -6.19 8.18
N ASN A 66 16.60 -5.35 9.20
CA ASN A 66 15.41 -4.48 9.32
C ASN A 66 15.21 -3.54 8.12
N ARG A 67 16.30 -3.07 7.50
CA ARG A 67 16.22 -2.26 6.28
C ARG A 67 15.80 -3.12 5.11
N ALA A 68 16.47 -4.26 4.89
CA ALA A 68 16.20 -5.14 3.76
C ALA A 68 14.74 -5.62 3.75
N LEU A 69 14.26 -6.10 4.90
CA LEU A 69 12.88 -6.56 5.07
C LEU A 69 11.86 -5.44 4.87
N ARG A 70 12.16 -4.22 5.34
CA ARG A 70 11.33 -3.05 5.06
C ARG A 70 11.27 -2.70 3.57
N GLN A 71 12.40 -2.77 2.85
CA GLN A 71 12.40 -2.53 1.41
C GLN A 71 11.52 -3.56 0.69
N ILE A 72 11.60 -4.84 1.08
CA ILE A 72 10.76 -5.92 0.53
C ILE A 72 9.28 -5.67 0.77
N ALA A 73 8.89 -5.36 2.02
CA ALA A 73 7.51 -5.05 2.37
C ALA A 73 6.99 -3.82 1.61
N ASP A 74 7.76 -2.72 1.61
CA ASP A 74 7.33 -1.47 0.96
C ASP A 74 7.24 -1.62 -0.58
N TYR A 75 8.12 -2.41 -1.20
CA TYR A 75 8.12 -2.61 -2.65
C TYR A 75 7.01 -3.55 -3.12
N SER A 76 6.80 -4.67 -2.42
CA SER A 76 5.74 -5.64 -2.75
C SER A 76 4.36 -4.99 -2.71
N CYS A 77 4.07 -4.18 -1.69
CA CYS A 77 2.83 -3.41 -1.60
C CYS A 77 2.62 -2.40 -2.73
N ARG A 78 3.70 -1.91 -3.37
CA ARG A 78 3.64 -0.96 -4.51
C ARG A 78 3.51 -1.65 -5.86
N LEU A 79 4.03 -2.87 -5.99
CA LEU A 79 3.97 -3.64 -7.24
C LEU A 79 2.58 -4.14 -7.56
N ASN A 80 1.90 -4.69 -6.56
CA ASN A 80 0.54 -5.20 -6.73
C ASN A 80 -0.46 -4.11 -6.34
N VAL A 81 -1.11 -3.52 -7.36
CA VAL A 81 -2.13 -2.47 -7.23
C VAL A 81 -3.51 -3.00 -6.88
N ASP A 82 -3.72 -4.31 -6.85
CA ASP A 82 -4.98 -4.88 -6.40
C ASP A 82 -5.17 -4.58 -4.90
N GLU A 83 -6.26 -3.87 -4.61
CA GLU A 83 -6.62 -3.40 -3.29
C GLU A 83 -7.29 -4.48 -2.45
N THR A 84 -7.75 -5.56 -3.10
CA THR A 84 -8.37 -6.71 -2.44
C THR A 84 -7.34 -7.69 -1.91
N THR A 85 -6.12 -7.68 -2.45
CA THR A 85 -5.03 -8.54 -2.01
C THR A 85 -4.40 -7.99 -0.73
N SER A 86 -4.30 -8.81 0.32
CA SER A 86 -3.67 -8.44 1.59
C SER A 86 -2.17 -8.14 1.43
N PRO A 87 -1.57 -7.29 2.27
CA PRO A 87 -0.12 -7.07 2.25
C PRO A 87 0.71 -8.35 2.40
N GLU A 88 0.22 -9.31 3.17
CA GLU A 88 0.87 -10.62 3.34
C GLU A 88 0.88 -11.44 2.06
N ASN A 89 -0.22 -11.44 1.31
CA ASN A 89 -0.29 -12.13 0.01
C ASN A 89 0.62 -11.44 -1.01
N LYS A 90 0.69 -10.10 -1.01
CA LYS A 90 1.63 -9.35 -1.87
C LYS A 90 3.09 -9.68 -1.55
N VAL A 91 3.45 -9.77 -0.26
CA VAL A 91 4.80 -10.16 0.15
C VAL A 91 5.07 -11.62 -0.22
N THR A 92 4.11 -12.53 0.02
CA THR A 92 4.21 -13.96 -0.32
C THR A 92 4.49 -14.16 -1.81
N GLU A 93 3.72 -13.49 -2.66
CA GLU A 93 3.93 -13.49 -4.11
C GLU A 93 5.33 -12.99 -4.45
N PHE A 94 5.75 -11.86 -3.88
CA PHE A 94 7.05 -11.28 -4.16
C PHE A 94 8.23 -12.18 -3.75
N ILE A 95 8.19 -12.78 -2.56
CA ILE A 95 9.27 -13.66 -2.06
C ILE A 95 9.25 -15.06 -2.69
N SER A 96 8.24 -15.38 -3.49
CA SER A 96 8.28 -16.56 -4.37
C SER A 96 9.35 -16.40 -5.46
N PHE A 97 9.54 -15.17 -5.97
CA PHE A 97 10.58 -14.81 -6.94
C PHE A 97 11.93 -14.49 -6.31
N LEU A 98 11.91 -13.99 -5.07
CA LEU A 98 13.11 -13.65 -4.31
C LEU A 98 13.07 -14.27 -2.91
N PRO A 99 13.43 -15.56 -2.78
CA PRO A 99 13.48 -16.21 -1.47
C PRO A 99 14.40 -15.48 -0.52
N VAL A 100 13.89 -15.15 0.67
CA VAL A 100 14.65 -14.44 1.70
C VAL A 100 15.14 -15.44 2.74
N LEU A 101 16.44 -15.42 2.97
CA LEU A 101 17.08 -16.22 4.01
C LEU A 101 17.59 -15.28 5.10
N ALA A 102 17.21 -15.54 6.35
CA ALA A 102 17.66 -14.79 7.51
C ALA A 102 18.54 -15.67 8.41
N TYR A 103 19.65 -15.11 8.88
CA TYR A 103 20.50 -15.76 9.88
C TYR A 103 20.00 -15.41 11.27
N ASP A 104 19.60 -16.42 12.05
CA ASP A 104 19.06 -16.23 13.41
C ASP A 104 20.13 -16.26 14.52
N GLY A 105 21.41 -16.35 14.15
CA GLY A 105 22.51 -16.55 15.09
C GLY A 105 23.03 -17.98 15.14
N SER A 106 22.25 -18.95 14.64
CA SER A 106 22.60 -20.38 14.60
C SER A 106 22.57 -20.97 13.19
N SER A 107 21.57 -20.62 12.39
CA SER A 107 21.36 -21.20 11.06
C SER A 107 20.69 -20.19 10.13
N MET A 108 20.86 -20.40 8.82
CA MET A 108 20.11 -19.69 7.79
C MET A 108 18.75 -20.35 7.63
N LYS A 109 17.68 -19.59 7.88
CA LYS A 109 16.30 -20.05 7.69
C LYS A 109 15.60 -19.19 6.67
N ARG A 110 14.73 -19.81 5.88
CA ARG A 110 13.81 -19.07 5.02
C ARG A 110 12.79 -18.36 5.92
N ILE A 111 12.62 -17.06 5.70
CA ILE A 111 11.59 -16.27 6.38
C ILE A 111 10.35 -16.20 5.48
N ASP A 112 9.19 -16.34 6.10
CA ASP A 112 7.89 -16.24 5.44
C ASP A 112 7.38 -14.78 5.43
N ALA A 113 6.27 -14.54 4.75
CA ALA A 113 5.72 -13.19 4.62
C ALA A 113 5.33 -12.58 5.97
N ALA A 114 4.75 -13.37 6.86
CA ALA A 114 4.41 -12.95 8.23
C ALA A 114 5.66 -12.47 8.98
N GLY A 115 6.74 -13.27 9.02
CA GLY A 115 7.98 -12.90 9.69
C GLY A 115 8.66 -11.67 9.08
N ILE A 116 8.62 -11.52 7.75
CA ILE A 116 9.14 -10.32 7.07
C ILE A 116 8.36 -9.07 7.53
N LEU A 117 7.03 -9.15 7.54
CA LEU A 117 6.17 -8.04 7.92
C LEU A 117 6.34 -7.67 9.39
N ASP A 118 6.41 -8.65 10.30
CA ASP A 118 6.62 -8.40 11.74
C ASP A 118 7.95 -7.69 12.00
N MET A 119 9.03 -8.17 11.38
CA MET A 119 10.34 -7.52 11.51
C MET A 119 10.37 -6.12 10.86
N ALA A 120 9.75 -5.95 9.69
CA ALA A 120 9.67 -4.65 9.01
C ALA A 120 8.91 -3.61 9.85
N MET A 121 7.91 -4.08 10.60
CA MET A 121 7.04 -3.29 11.46
C MET A 121 7.54 -3.07 12.88
N SER A 122 8.54 -3.85 13.32
CA SER A 122 9.17 -3.71 14.62
C SER A 122 9.63 -2.26 14.88
N GLY A 123 9.21 -1.69 16.00
CA GLY A 123 9.51 -0.30 16.38
C GLY A 123 8.51 0.76 15.90
N THR A 124 7.38 0.38 15.31
CA THR A 124 6.29 1.32 15.03
C THR A 124 5.50 1.61 16.30
N THR A 125 5.41 2.89 16.68
CA THR A 125 4.63 3.32 17.86
C THR A 125 3.22 3.76 17.48
N ALA A 126 2.28 3.74 18.43
CA ALA A 126 0.93 4.31 18.25
C ALA A 126 0.97 5.74 17.69
N THR A 127 1.91 6.57 18.14
CA THR A 127 2.08 7.94 17.65
C THR A 127 2.47 7.99 16.18
N LEU A 128 3.35 7.08 15.72
CA LEU A 128 3.73 7.01 14.30
C LEU A 128 2.58 6.49 13.43
N LEU A 129 1.75 5.58 13.95
CA LEU A 129 0.55 5.11 13.27
C LEU A 129 -0.49 6.22 13.14
N ALA A 130 -0.77 6.95 14.22
CA ALA A 130 -1.67 8.10 14.19
C ALA A 130 -1.23 9.14 13.15
N ARG A 131 0.08 9.47 13.10
CA ARG A 131 0.64 10.38 12.10
C ARG A 131 0.52 9.89 10.66
N ARG A 132 0.44 8.58 10.42
CA ARG A 132 0.21 8.04 9.06
C ARG A 132 -1.19 8.37 8.57
N TRP A 133 -2.19 8.29 9.44
CA TRP A 133 -3.58 8.67 9.14
C TRP A 133 -3.78 10.17 8.94
N GLU A 134 -2.83 10.99 9.37
CA GLU A 134 -2.77 12.43 9.11
C GLU A 134 -2.03 12.78 7.79
N SER A 135 -1.52 11.78 7.06
CA SER A 135 -0.72 12.02 5.86
C SER A 135 -1.54 12.57 4.71
N ALA A 136 -1.06 13.66 4.12
CA ALA A 136 -1.58 14.24 2.88
C ALA A 136 -1.56 13.29 1.68
N LEU A 137 -0.76 12.22 1.73
CA LEU A 137 -0.67 11.21 0.66
C LEU A 137 -1.87 10.25 0.66
N LEU A 138 -2.63 10.16 1.75
CA LEU A 138 -3.81 9.30 1.81
C LEU A 138 -4.97 9.81 0.94
N VAL A 139 -4.89 11.04 0.46
CA VAL A 139 -5.96 11.69 -0.29
C VAL A 139 -5.41 12.34 -1.55
N ASN A 140 -6.10 12.19 -2.68
CA ASN A 140 -5.73 12.82 -3.93
C ASN A 140 -6.70 13.95 -4.27
N VAL A 141 -6.16 15.16 -4.39
CA VAL A 141 -6.93 16.38 -4.70
C VAL A 141 -6.40 17.06 -5.97
N ASP A 142 -5.83 16.27 -6.88
CA ASP A 142 -5.40 16.76 -8.19
C ASP A 142 -6.60 17.12 -9.08
N ASN A 143 -6.37 17.91 -10.13
CA ASN A 143 -7.44 18.40 -10.98
C ASN A 143 -8.21 17.29 -11.72
N ALA A 144 -7.56 16.18 -12.08
CA ALA A 144 -8.24 15.09 -12.76
C ALA A 144 -9.19 14.36 -11.79
N THR A 145 -8.73 14.12 -10.56
CA THR A 145 -9.55 13.53 -9.49
C THR A 145 -10.72 14.44 -9.11
N LEU A 146 -10.47 15.73 -8.90
CA LEU A 146 -11.52 16.69 -8.59
C LEU A 146 -12.55 16.85 -9.73
N LYS A 147 -12.12 16.73 -10.99
CA LYS A 147 -13.02 16.78 -12.15
C LYS A 147 -13.92 15.54 -12.23
N ARG A 148 -13.36 14.33 -12.07
CA ARG A 148 -14.15 13.09 -12.00
C ARG A 148 -15.18 13.13 -10.88
N LEU A 149 -14.79 13.73 -9.75
CA LEU A 149 -15.68 13.94 -8.62
C LEU A 149 -16.84 14.88 -8.98
N MET A 150 -16.57 16.02 -9.62
CA MET A 150 -17.60 16.97 -10.06
C MET A 150 -18.56 16.39 -11.12
N GLU A 151 -18.05 15.49 -11.96
CA GLU A 151 -18.84 14.82 -13.01
C GLU A 151 -19.75 13.70 -12.43
N ASN A 152 -19.55 13.31 -11.16
CA ASN A 152 -20.31 12.25 -10.51
C ASN A 152 -21.22 12.80 -9.39
N LYS A 153 -22.50 12.96 -9.71
CA LYS A 153 -23.50 13.49 -8.76
C LYS A 153 -23.59 12.67 -7.46
N ALA A 154 -23.56 11.35 -7.55
CA ALA A 154 -23.65 10.49 -6.37
C ALA A 154 -22.43 10.67 -5.44
N ALA A 155 -21.24 10.87 -6.01
CA ALA A 155 -20.03 11.12 -5.25
C ALA A 155 -20.03 12.51 -4.58
N LEU A 156 -20.60 13.53 -5.23
CA LEU A 156 -20.80 14.84 -4.60
C LEU A 156 -21.82 14.77 -3.47
N ASP A 157 -22.94 14.08 -3.68
CA ASP A 157 -23.96 13.88 -2.65
C ASP A 157 -23.39 13.15 -1.43
N ALA A 158 -22.56 12.11 -1.66
CA ALA A 158 -21.79 11.43 -0.63
C ALA A 158 -20.85 12.38 0.12
N LEU A 159 -20.06 13.20 -0.57
CA LEU A 159 -19.18 14.15 0.11
C LEU A 159 -19.96 15.17 0.93
N MET A 160 -21.09 15.66 0.44
CA MET A 160 -21.93 16.61 1.16
C MET A 160 -22.59 16.02 2.41
N SER A 161 -22.73 14.69 2.50
CA SER A 161 -23.23 14.02 3.71
C SER A 161 -22.21 14.01 4.85
N ILE A 162 -20.93 14.27 4.55
CA ILE A 162 -19.87 14.37 5.54
C ILE A 162 -19.99 15.72 6.27
N GLU A 163 -19.88 15.67 7.59
CA GLU A 163 -19.87 16.87 8.43
C GLU A 163 -18.74 17.83 8.02
N GLY A 164 -19.07 19.09 7.74
CA GLY A 164 -18.11 20.12 7.34
C GLY A 164 -17.79 20.19 5.84
N PHE A 165 -18.45 19.38 4.99
CA PHE A 165 -18.21 19.30 3.55
C PHE A 165 -19.27 20.02 2.69
N ARG A 166 -20.24 20.70 3.30
CA ARG A 166 -21.36 21.34 2.57
C ARG A 166 -20.96 22.41 1.54
N SER A 167 -19.81 23.08 1.73
CA SER A 167 -19.31 24.11 0.79
C SER A 167 -18.35 23.58 -0.28
N LEU A 168 -18.00 22.28 -0.23
CA LEU A 168 -16.86 21.76 -0.97
C LEU A 168 -17.04 21.85 -2.49
N ASN A 169 -18.27 21.70 -2.99
CA ASN A 169 -18.56 21.73 -4.43
C ASN A 169 -18.15 23.07 -5.05
N GLN A 170 -18.49 24.19 -4.40
CA GLN A 170 -18.11 25.53 -4.87
C GLN A 170 -16.60 25.75 -4.82
N ASP A 171 -15.94 25.20 -3.80
CA ASP A 171 -14.48 25.25 -3.66
C ASP A 171 -13.80 24.47 -4.79
N ILE A 172 -14.33 23.28 -5.11
CA ILE A 172 -13.82 22.42 -6.20
C ILE A 172 -14.01 23.10 -7.56
N GLU A 173 -15.20 23.63 -7.86
CA GLU A 173 -15.47 24.38 -9.08
C GLU A 173 -14.50 25.56 -9.23
N THR A 174 -14.28 26.31 -8.15
CA THR A 174 -13.35 27.43 -8.14
C THR A 174 -11.91 26.99 -8.44
N ILE A 175 -11.47 25.84 -7.90
CA ILE A 175 -10.14 25.28 -8.17
C ILE A 175 -10.01 24.91 -9.65
N ILE A 176 -11.00 24.20 -10.20
CA ILE A 176 -10.98 23.74 -11.61
C ILE A 176 -10.95 24.96 -12.53
N ASN A 177 -11.89 25.90 -12.36
CA ASN A 177 -12.00 27.09 -13.21
C ASN A 177 -10.72 27.94 -13.18
N LYS A 178 -10.16 28.21 -11.99
CA LYS A 178 -8.91 28.98 -11.86
C LYS A 178 -7.71 28.24 -12.44
N SER A 179 -7.62 26.93 -12.22
CA SER A 179 -6.52 26.13 -12.77
C SER A 179 -6.54 26.08 -14.30
N GLU A 180 -7.73 25.95 -14.90
CA GLU A 180 -7.88 25.95 -16.35
C GLU A 180 -7.61 27.34 -16.95
N ALA A 181 -8.08 28.41 -16.31
CA ALA A 181 -7.79 29.79 -16.71
C ALA A 181 -6.28 30.08 -16.70
N VAL A 182 -5.58 29.69 -15.63
CA VAL A 182 -4.11 29.82 -15.51
C VAL A 182 -3.40 29.01 -16.59
N LYS A 183 -3.84 27.76 -16.82
CA LYS A 183 -3.24 26.89 -17.85
C LYS A 183 -3.43 27.46 -19.25
N LYS A 184 -4.61 28.03 -19.54
CA LYS A 184 -4.92 28.69 -20.81
C LYS A 184 -4.07 29.96 -21.02
N ALA A 185 -4.04 30.83 -20.01
CA ALA A 185 -3.26 32.07 -20.06
C ALA A 185 -1.75 31.80 -20.23
N ARG A 186 -1.20 30.79 -19.54
CA ARG A 186 0.20 30.37 -19.72
C ARG A 186 0.47 29.81 -21.12
N LYS A 187 -0.50 29.15 -21.75
CA LYS A 187 -0.38 28.64 -23.12
C LYS A 187 -0.37 29.78 -24.14
N GLU A 188 -1.25 30.76 -23.96
CA GLU A 188 -1.35 31.96 -24.81
C GLU A 188 -0.16 32.92 -24.61
N ALA A 189 0.43 32.95 -23.42
CA ALA A 189 1.62 33.73 -23.08
C ALA A 189 2.90 33.30 -23.83
N ASN A 190 2.94 32.09 -24.41
CA ASN A 190 4.03 31.71 -25.32
C ASN A 190 3.98 32.51 -26.64
N ASP A 191 2.82 33.07 -26.98
CA ASP A 191 2.56 33.77 -28.24
C ASP A 191 2.42 35.30 -28.07
N ARG A 192 2.45 35.83 -26.82
CA ARG A 192 2.36 37.28 -26.53
C ARG A 192 3.08 37.70 -25.26
N GLU A 193 3.55 38.95 -25.21
CA GLU A 193 4.02 39.56 -23.96
C GLU A 193 2.88 39.72 -22.95
N VAL A 194 3.08 39.17 -21.75
CA VAL A 194 2.09 39.19 -20.66
C VAL A 194 2.28 40.47 -19.85
N SER A 195 1.21 41.24 -19.64
CA SER A 195 1.25 42.45 -18.82
C SER A 195 1.51 42.15 -17.34
N GLU A 196 2.13 43.08 -16.61
CA GLU A 196 2.38 42.93 -15.16
C GLU A 196 1.09 42.72 -14.34
N LYS A 197 -0.03 43.33 -14.76
CA LYS A 197 -1.35 43.12 -14.16
C LYS A 197 -1.85 41.69 -14.36
N GLU A 198 -1.66 41.15 -15.56
CA GLU A 198 -2.05 39.77 -15.88
C GLU A 198 -1.18 38.75 -15.13
N LYS A 199 0.14 38.98 -15.00
CA LYS A 199 1.01 38.16 -14.14
C LYS A 199 0.59 38.16 -12.68
N THR A 200 0.19 39.32 -12.17
CA THR A 200 -0.27 39.47 -10.78
C THR A 200 -1.56 38.70 -10.55
N GLN A 201 -2.54 38.84 -11.45
CA GLN A 201 -3.82 38.12 -11.40
C GLN A 201 -3.62 36.59 -11.46
N LEU A 202 -2.76 36.10 -12.36
CA LEU A 202 -2.44 34.68 -12.47
C LEU A 202 -1.82 34.13 -11.18
N THR A 203 -0.96 34.91 -10.54
CA THR A 203 -0.34 34.55 -9.27
C THR A 203 -1.37 34.47 -8.13
N GLU A 204 -2.32 35.41 -8.09
CA GLU A 204 -3.42 35.38 -7.11
C GLU A 204 -4.37 34.20 -7.33
N ASP A 205 -4.69 33.89 -8.59
CA ASP A 205 -5.53 32.75 -8.95
C ASP A 205 -4.89 31.42 -8.56
N GLU A 206 -3.58 31.26 -8.81
CA GLU A 206 -2.80 30.10 -8.37
C GLU A 206 -2.78 29.97 -6.84
N LYS A 207 -2.55 31.08 -6.12
CA LYS A 207 -2.57 31.09 -4.66
C LYS A 207 -3.94 30.70 -4.11
N LYS A 208 -5.03 31.22 -4.67
CA LYS A 208 -6.40 30.91 -4.26
C LYS A 208 -6.74 29.45 -4.53
N ALA A 209 -6.42 28.93 -5.71
CA ALA A 209 -6.63 27.52 -6.06
C ALA A 209 -5.82 26.58 -5.13
N LYS A 210 -4.55 26.91 -4.85
CA LYS A 210 -3.70 26.15 -3.92
C LYS A 210 -4.24 26.19 -2.50
N GLY A 211 -4.71 27.34 -2.03
CA GLY A 211 -5.32 27.52 -0.72
C GLY A 211 -6.57 26.66 -0.53
N LEU A 212 -7.51 26.73 -1.48
CA LEU A 212 -8.73 25.90 -1.46
C LEU A 212 -8.39 24.41 -1.52
N ARG A 213 -7.46 24.00 -2.38
CA ARG A 213 -7.03 22.60 -2.48
C ARG A 213 -6.47 22.09 -1.15
N LYS A 214 -5.69 22.92 -0.44
CA LYS A 214 -5.18 22.58 0.90
C LYS A 214 -6.31 22.40 1.90
N GLN A 215 -7.32 23.27 1.89
CA GLN A 215 -8.48 23.13 2.78
C GLN A 215 -9.27 21.85 2.51
N ILE A 216 -9.49 21.51 1.24
CA ILE A 216 -10.14 20.24 0.85
C ILE A 216 -9.31 19.05 1.35
N GLN A 217 -8.00 19.08 1.13
CA GLN A 217 -7.09 18.03 1.59
C GLN A 217 -7.14 17.88 3.12
N GLU A 218 -7.05 18.97 3.89
CA GLU A 218 -7.15 18.94 5.36
C GLU A 218 -8.49 18.38 5.83
N LYS A 219 -9.61 18.70 5.15
CA LYS A 219 -10.93 18.12 5.46
C LYS A 219 -10.98 16.61 5.17
N LEU A 220 -10.44 16.15 4.04
CA LEU A 220 -10.40 14.72 3.70
C LEU A 220 -9.47 13.92 4.64
N ILE A 221 -8.36 14.51 5.08
CA ILE A 221 -7.48 13.90 6.09
C ILE A 221 -8.22 13.76 7.42
N LYS A 222 -8.95 14.81 7.87
CA LYS A 222 -9.78 14.74 9.09
C LYS A 222 -10.88 13.68 9.00
N PHE A 223 -11.35 13.38 7.80
CA PHE A 223 -12.23 12.24 7.58
C PHE A 223 -11.44 10.92 7.74
N ALA A 224 -10.29 10.78 7.08
CA ALA A 224 -9.47 9.57 7.13
C ALA A 224 -9.05 9.18 8.56
N THR A 225 -8.80 10.15 9.45
CA THR A 225 -8.49 9.88 10.87
C THR A 225 -9.65 9.26 11.66
N ARG A 226 -10.87 9.23 11.12
CA ARG A 226 -12.01 8.54 11.73
C ARG A 226 -12.00 7.02 11.45
N VAL A 227 -11.28 6.57 10.42
CA VAL A 227 -11.19 5.13 10.07
C VAL A 227 -10.51 4.30 11.17
N PRO A 228 -9.37 4.71 11.77
CA PRO A 228 -8.79 4.01 12.91
C PRO A 228 -9.71 3.94 14.14
N VAL A 229 -10.49 4.99 14.39
CA VAL A 229 -11.45 5.00 15.51
C VAL A 229 -12.51 3.93 15.29
N PHE A 230 -12.99 3.80 14.06
CA PHE A 230 -13.90 2.73 13.69
C PHE A 230 -13.26 1.34 13.85
N MET A 231 -12.00 1.15 13.43
CA MET A 231 -11.25 -0.09 13.61
C MET A 231 -11.07 -0.48 15.08
N TYR A 232 -10.87 0.49 15.99
CA TYR A 232 -10.81 0.21 17.44
C TYR A 232 -12.15 -0.22 18.05
N LEU A 233 -13.26 0.17 17.42
CA LEU A 233 -14.61 -0.05 17.96
C LEU A 233 -15.25 -1.34 17.47
N THR A 234 -14.61 -2.02 16.52
CA THR A 234 -15.13 -3.24 15.93
C THR A 234 -14.35 -4.45 16.41
N ASP A 235 -15.03 -5.60 16.49
CA ASP A 235 -14.46 -6.85 16.98
C ASP A 235 -13.91 -7.74 15.86
N TYR A 236 -14.04 -7.36 14.58
CA TYR A 236 -13.56 -8.19 13.47
C TYR A 236 -12.08 -7.95 13.17
N ARG A 237 -11.51 -8.84 12.32
CA ARG A 237 -10.12 -8.75 11.88
C ARG A 237 -10.03 -8.26 10.45
N GLU A 238 -9.74 -6.97 10.30
CA GLU A 238 -9.61 -6.31 9.01
C GLU A 238 -8.17 -6.38 8.52
N HIS A 239 -8.01 -6.80 7.27
CA HIS A 239 -6.70 -6.96 6.65
C HIS A 239 -6.51 -6.02 5.47
N THR A 240 -7.61 -5.54 4.91
CA THR A 240 -7.67 -4.50 3.89
C THR A 240 -8.68 -3.43 4.28
N LEU A 241 -8.56 -2.23 3.71
CA LEU A 241 -9.58 -1.19 3.77
C LEU A 241 -10.93 -1.73 3.28
N ARG A 242 -10.94 -2.63 2.29
CA ARG A 242 -12.17 -3.27 1.84
C ARG A 242 -12.82 -4.08 2.95
N ASP A 243 -12.08 -4.82 3.75
CA ASP A 243 -12.64 -5.58 4.88
C ASP A 243 -13.21 -4.64 5.94
N VAL A 244 -12.49 -3.54 6.22
CA VAL A 244 -12.98 -2.45 7.08
C VAL A 244 -14.34 -1.93 6.57
N ILE A 245 -14.54 -1.84 5.26
CA ILE A 245 -15.76 -1.27 4.69
C ILE A 245 -16.89 -2.30 4.54
N THR A 246 -16.57 -3.51 4.08
CA THR A 246 -17.55 -4.47 3.55
C THR A 246 -17.94 -5.56 4.53
N GLN A 247 -17.08 -5.90 5.49
CA GLN A 247 -17.32 -7.00 6.43
C GLN A 247 -17.87 -6.51 7.79
N LEU A 248 -18.06 -5.20 7.95
CA LEU A 248 -18.33 -4.59 9.23
C LEU A 248 -19.68 -3.89 9.31
N GLU A 249 -20.15 -3.74 10.55
CA GLU A 249 -21.34 -3.00 10.98
C GLU A 249 -21.53 -1.67 10.20
N PRO A 250 -22.32 -1.67 9.10
CA PRO A 250 -22.42 -0.50 8.23
C PRO A 250 -23.02 0.70 8.96
N GLY A 251 -23.81 0.41 10.00
CA GLY A 251 -24.37 1.41 10.91
C GLY A 251 -23.30 2.08 11.77
N LEU A 252 -22.32 1.35 12.29
CA LEU A 252 -21.23 1.92 13.07
C LEU A 252 -20.29 2.74 12.16
N PHE A 253 -19.95 2.21 10.98
CA PHE A 253 -19.14 2.94 10.01
C PHE A 253 -19.80 4.28 9.64
N LYS A 254 -21.10 4.27 9.35
CA LYS A 254 -21.87 5.49 9.06
C LYS A 254 -21.95 6.45 10.24
N LYS A 255 -22.08 5.95 11.47
CA LYS A 255 -22.08 6.79 12.68
C LYS A 255 -20.73 7.49 12.89
N VAL A 256 -19.63 6.77 12.69
CA VAL A 256 -18.28 7.31 12.91
C VAL A 256 -17.86 8.23 11.77
N THR A 257 -18.09 7.83 10.51
CA THR A 257 -17.56 8.53 9.33
C THR A 257 -18.55 9.51 8.71
N GLY A 258 -19.85 9.29 8.87
CA GLY A 258 -20.91 10.04 8.17
C GLY A 258 -21.21 9.53 6.75
N LEU A 259 -20.51 8.48 6.29
CA LEU A 259 -20.69 7.87 4.96
C LEU A 259 -21.29 6.47 5.04
N GLY A 260 -22.11 6.12 4.05
CA GLY A 260 -22.40 4.73 3.78
C GLY A 260 -21.19 4.00 3.17
N VAL A 261 -21.16 2.68 3.34
CA VAL A 261 -20.18 1.77 2.72
C VAL A 261 -20.04 2.04 1.22
N LYS A 262 -21.17 2.00 0.49
CA LYS A 262 -21.20 2.22 -0.97
C LYS A 262 -20.71 3.61 -1.38
N ASP A 263 -21.01 4.62 -0.57
CA ASP A 263 -20.59 6.00 -0.83
C ASP A 263 -19.07 6.12 -0.68
N PHE A 264 -18.51 5.50 0.35
CA PHE A 264 -17.07 5.50 0.55
C PHE A 264 -16.33 4.68 -0.52
N GLU A 265 -16.83 3.49 -0.90
CA GLU A 265 -16.32 2.72 -2.04
C GLU A 265 -16.32 3.55 -3.34
N LEU A 266 -17.38 4.33 -3.58
CA LEU A 266 -17.44 5.22 -4.72
C LEU A 266 -16.33 6.28 -4.67
N LEU A 267 -16.09 6.91 -3.52
CA LEU A 267 -15.01 7.91 -3.37
C LEU A 267 -13.62 7.29 -3.55
N VAL A 268 -13.40 6.07 -3.05
CA VAL A 268 -12.16 5.31 -3.28
C VAL A 268 -12.00 5.00 -4.77
N SER A 269 -13.07 4.56 -5.46
CA SER A 269 -13.04 4.23 -6.89
C SER A 269 -12.73 5.45 -7.79
N LEU A 270 -13.07 6.66 -7.33
CA LEU A 270 -12.72 7.91 -8.03
C LEU A 270 -11.27 8.36 -7.75
N ASN A 271 -10.53 7.56 -6.98
CA ASN A 271 -9.17 7.80 -6.50
C ASN A 271 -9.07 9.00 -5.54
N LEU A 272 -10.17 9.42 -4.89
CA LEU A 272 -10.14 10.50 -3.91
C LEU A 272 -9.35 10.09 -2.67
N PHE A 273 -9.48 8.84 -2.27
CA PHE A 273 -8.72 8.19 -1.21
C PHE A 273 -7.73 7.20 -1.83
N ASN A 274 -6.47 7.27 -1.40
CA ASN A 274 -5.43 6.36 -1.85
C ASN A 274 -5.54 5.05 -1.09
N SER A 275 -6.31 4.13 -1.67
CA SER A 275 -6.54 2.76 -1.21
C SER A 275 -5.28 2.00 -0.84
N SER A 276 -4.22 2.05 -1.66
CA SER A 276 -2.96 1.34 -1.40
C SER A 276 -2.32 1.82 -0.10
N LEU A 277 -2.25 3.14 0.10
CA LEU A 277 -1.69 3.72 1.33
C LEU A 277 -2.62 3.55 2.53
N MET A 278 -3.93 3.53 2.33
CA MET A 278 -4.89 3.25 3.39
C MET A 278 -4.86 1.78 3.81
N ASN A 279 -4.76 0.83 2.87
CA ASN A 279 -4.55 -0.59 3.14
C ASN A 279 -3.27 -0.82 3.95
N ASP A 280 -2.17 -0.17 3.56
CA ASP A 280 -0.93 -0.18 4.35
C ASP A 280 -1.17 0.36 5.77
N ALA A 281 -1.90 1.47 5.92
CA ALA A 281 -2.19 2.04 7.23
C ALA A 281 -3.10 1.14 8.09
N VAL A 282 -4.10 0.49 7.49
CA VAL A 282 -5.00 -0.50 8.13
C VAL A 282 -4.19 -1.70 8.64
N PHE A 283 -3.38 -2.30 7.77
CA PHE A 283 -2.54 -3.45 8.13
C PHE A 283 -1.59 -3.14 9.28
N LYS A 284 -0.90 -1.99 9.20
CA LYS A 284 0.06 -1.56 10.23
C LYS A 284 -0.61 -1.25 11.56
N PHE A 285 -1.82 -0.71 11.53
CA PHE A 285 -2.64 -0.49 12.70
C PHE A 285 -3.03 -1.82 13.35
N LYS A 286 -3.50 -2.80 12.56
CA LYS A 286 -3.89 -4.13 13.04
C LYS A 286 -2.75 -4.85 13.76
N ARG A 287 -1.59 -4.94 13.12
CA ARG A 287 -0.40 -5.61 13.70
C ARG A 287 0.04 -4.99 15.03
N TYR A 288 -0.10 -3.68 15.17
CA TYR A 288 0.19 -2.98 16.42
C TYR A 288 -0.85 -3.26 17.51
N GLU A 289 -2.13 -3.26 17.15
CA GLU A 289 -3.23 -3.58 18.07
C GLU A 289 -3.11 -5.02 18.59
N ASP A 290 -2.92 -5.99 17.69
CA ASP A 290 -2.77 -7.41 18.02
C ASP A 290 -1.61 -7.63 19.01
N SER A 291 -0.43 -7.05 18.72
CA SER A 291 0.73 -7.11 19.61
C SER A 291 0.47 -6.48 20.98
N SER A 292 -0.35 -5.42 21.03
CA SER A 292 -0.66 -4.70 22.27
C SER A 292 -1.68 -5.46 23.14
N LEU A 293 -2.68 -6.09 22.52
CA LEU A 293 -3.69 -6.90 23.23
C LEU A 293 -3.06 -8.14 23.86
N GLU A 294 -2.20 -8.86 23.13
CA GLU A 294 -1.46 -10.02 23.64
C GLU A 294 -0.57 -9.65 24.83
N TYR A 295 0.13 -8.50 24.76
CA TYR A 295 1.00 -8.03 25.85
C TYR A 295 0.25 -7.72 27.15
N THR A 296 -1.01 -7.30 27.08
CA THR A 296 -1.82 -7.00 28.27
C THR A 296 -2.46 -8.24 28.92
N GLY A 297 -2.25 -9.43 28.35
CA GLY A 297 -2.90 -10.67 28.80
C GLY A 297 -4.40 -10.72 28.49
N ILE A 298 -4.95 -9.68 27.85
CA ILE A 298 -6.32 -9.61 27.39
C ILE A 298 -6.35 -10.12 25.95
N ASN A 299 -6.30 -11.43 25.79
CA ASN A 299 -6.65 -12.04 24.51
C ASN A 299 -8.18 -12.18 24.44
N LYS A 300 -8.87 -11.10 24.06
CA LYS A 300 -10.34 -11.10 23.86
C LYS A 300 -10.82 -12.18 22.89
N HIS A 301 -9.91 -12.70 22.06
CA HIS A 301 -10.16 -13.69 21.02
C HIS A 301 -9.48 -15.03 21.31
N ALA A 302 -9.09 -15.31 22.57
CA ALA A 302 -8.41 -16.56 22.95
C ALA A 302 -9.24 -17.83 22.67
N GLY A 303 -10.57 -17.70 22.57
CA GLY A 303 -11.51 -18.75 22.20
C GLY A 303 -11.94 -18.74 20.73
N GLU A 304 -11.59 -17.69 19.98
CA GLU A 304 -11.72 -17.62 18.53
C GLU A 304 -10.36 -17.97 17.91
N GLN A 305 -9.81 -19.10 18.33
CA GLN A 305 -8.59 -19.61 17.75
C GLN A 305 -8.89 -19.91 16.28
N TYR A 306 -8.20 -19.21 15.39
CA TYR A 306 -8.21 -19.53 13.98
C TYR A 306 -6.96 -20.36 13.67
N VAL A 307 -7.13 -21.47 12.98
CA VAL A 307 -6.03 -22.38 12.62
C VAL A 307 -5.85 -22.31 11.11
N GLY A 308 -4.61 -22.04 10.68
CA GLY A 308 -4.22 -21.93 9.27
C GLY A 308 -3.48 -20.62 8.96
N GLY A 309 -2.79 -20.59 7.82
CA GLY A 309 -2.32 -19.33 7.23
C GLY A 309 -3.49 -18.53 6.66
N PHE A 310 -3.24 -17.29 6.26
CA PHE A 310 -4.24 -16.28 5.86
C PHE A 310 -5.30 -16.73 4.82
N ASP A 311 -4.92 -17.61 3.88
CA ASP A 311 -5.85 -18.15 2.86
C ASP A 311 -6.65 -19.38 3.34
N THR A 312 -6.40 -19.85 4.57
CA THR A 312 -6.97 -21.07 5.17
C THR A 312 -7.40 -20.83 6.62
N VAL A 313 -7.85 -19.62 6.94
CA VAL A 313 -8.28 -19.25 8.29
C VAL A 313 -9.62 -19.93 8.57
N LEU A 314 -9.55 -21.12 9.19
CA LEU A 314 -10.71 -21.82 9.73
C LEU A 314 -10.82 -21.50 11.20
N ARG A 315 -12.04 -21.38 11.72
CA ARG A 315 -12.23 -21.42 13.19
C ARG A 315 -11.78 -22.79 13.68
N VAL A 316 -11.17 -22.89 14.87
CA VAL A 316 -10.79 -24.19 15.46
C VAL A 316 -11.96 -25.17 15.43
N ALA A 317 -13.18 -24.72 15.74
CA ALA A 317 -14.39 -25.56 15.67
C ALA A 317 -14.70 -26.07 14.25
N GLU A 318 -14.43 -25.28 13.20
CA GLU A 318 -14.62 -25.69 11.80
C GLU A 318 -13.48 -26.63 11.35
N TYR A 319 -12.26 -26.37 11.81
CA TYR A 319 -11.09 -27.23 11.58
C TYR A 319 -11.26 -28.62 12.23
N GLU A 320 -11.75 -28.67 13.48
CA GLU A 320 -12.04 -29.93 14.19
C GLU A 320 -13.14 -30.73 13.49
N GLN A 321 -14.20 -30.08 13.00
CA GLN A 321 -15.28 -30.73 12.24
C GLN A 321 -14.81 -31.30 10.89
N ILE A 322 -13.87 -30.63 10.21
CA ILE A 322 -13.28 -31.15 8.97
C ILE A 322 -12.49 -32.43 9.25
N PHE A 323 -11.74 -32.50 10.35
CA PHE A 323 -10.98 -33.70 10.73
C PHE A 323 -11.86 -34.83 11.29
N GLU A 324 -12.93 -34.52 12.02
CA GLU A 324 -13.88 -35.54 12.50
C GLU A 324 -14.61 -36.24 11.33
N ASN A 325 -15.00 -35.50 10.29
CA ASN A 325 -15.68 -36.07 9.12
C ASN A 325 -14.76 -36.96 8.25
N VAL A 326 -13.46 -36.65 8.18
CA VAL A 326 -12.48 -37.50 7.46
C VAL A 326 -12.30 -38.86 8.14
N ALA A 327 -12.40 -38.91 9.47
CA ALA A 327 -12.29 -40.16 10.24
C ALA A 327 -13.55 -41.06 10.14
N GLU A 328 -14.71 -40.52 9.77
CA GLU A 328 -15.92 -41.30 9.50
C GLU A 328 -16.00 -41.86 8.07
N GLU A 329 -15.54 -41.11 7.06
CA GLU A 329 -15.55 -41.58 5.66
C GLU A 329 -14.58 -42.76 5.42
N GLU A 330 -13.47 -42.84 6.17
CA GLU A 330 -12.55 -44.00 6.11
C GLU A 330 -13.12 -45.26 6.77
N ARG A 331 -14.17 -45.18 7.61
CA ARG A 331 -14.80 -46.37 8.22
C ARG A 331 -15.82 -47.06 7.32
N TYR A 332 -16.28 -46.40 6.25
CA TYR A 332 -17.25 -46.97 5.30
C TYR A 332 -16.62 -47.46 3.99
N ARG A 333 -15.29 -47.43 3.88
CA ARG A 333 -14.54 -48.07 2.79
C ARG A 333 -13.72 -49.24 3.35
N VAL A 334 -14.38 -50.37 3.57
CA VAL A 334 -13.76 -51.69 3.72
C VAL A 334 -14.40 -52.65 2.74
#